data_AF-A0A2N9HTT4-F1
#
_entry.id   AF-A0A2N9HTT4-F1
#
_cell.length_a   1.000
_cell.length_b   1.000
_cell.length_c   1.000
_cell.angle_alpha   90.00
_cell.angle_beta   90.00
_cell.angle_gamma   90.00
#
_symmetry.space_group_name_H-M   'P 1'
#
loop_
_entity.id
_entity.type
_entity.pdbx_description
1 polymer ?
#
loop_
_entity_poly.entity_id
_entity_poly.type
_entity_poly.pdbx_seq_one_letter_code
_entity_poly.pdbx_strand_id
1 'polypeptide(L)'
;MLWTIKKASDSTWGWSTTLKLRNDARLFLKYEVSDGKKIFLWHDHWHPDGVLYLKYGHRIIDDAASKTDARVDSVLIDKQWHWRPARSEELVSFQSKLFSINLREEDKALWSASSFGRFSCAATWNKLRTKGNEVNWWNLIWFSLNIPRHSFIGWLAILNKLPTKERMLKWGFNVDGNCVFCRNAIETRNHIFFDYSFSKKIWRNVMALCLISDPQFCWEHLVEWGSMHLKGKGLRANLCKLAWWATVYYLWSQRNALLHAGQVKTEDQILNLIKKDVKTRLSSKICFEDSILNRALCCNSGISSASLCSRSR
;
A
#
# COMPACT_ATOMS: atom_id res chain seq x y z
N MET A 1 -23.29 21.85 -4.94
CA MET A 1 -23.35 20.42 -4.52
C MET A 1 -22.05 19.73 -4.92
N LEU A 2 -21.44 18.88 -4.07
CA LEU A 2 -20.15 18.21 -4.34
C LEU A 2 -20.08 17.56 -5.74
N TRP A 3 -21.20 16.96 -6.17
CA TRP A 3 -21.34 16.24 -7.43
C TRP A 3 -21.26 17.11 -8.68
N THR A 4 -21.62 18.40 -8.58
CA THR A 4 -21.73 19.33 -9.72
C THR A 4 -20.74 20.49 -9.66
N ILE A 5 -19.96 20.62 -8.59
CA ILE A 5 -18.92 21.64 -8.48
C ILE A 5 -17.92 21.49 -9.63
N LYS A 6 -17.72 22.59 -10.37
CA LYS A 6 -16.65 22.70 -11.37
C LYS A 6 -15.32 22.90 -10.64
N LYS A 7 -14.27 22.27 -11.15
CA LYS A 7 -12.92 22.48 -10.63
C LYS A 7 -12.46 23.89 -11.01
N ALA A 8 -12.16 24.72 -10.02
CA ALA A 8 -11.57 26.04 -10.25
C ALA A 8 -10.07 25.92 -10.57
N SER A 9 -9.52 26.84 -11.35
CA SER A 9 -8.11 26.83 -11.79
C SER A 9 -7.12 26.98 -10.64
N ASP A 10 -7.53 27.64 -9.55
CA ASP A 10 -6.79 27.94 -8.33
C ASP A 10 -7.00 26.90 -7.20
N SER A 11 -7.65 25.78 -7.51
CA SER A 11 -7.94 24.74 -6.51
C SER A 11 -6.67 24.12 -5.93
N THR A 12 -6.63 23.93 -4.61
CA THR A 12 -5.55 23.16 -3.96
C THR A 12 -5.44 21.74 -4.53
N TRP A 13 -4.24 21.15 -4.46
CA TRP A 13 -4.01 19.78 -4.93
C TRP A 13 -4.93 18.76 -4.24
N GLY A 14 -5.15 18.93 -2.93
CA GLY A 14 -6.05 18.09 -2.14
C GLY A 14 -7.50 18.17 -2.64
N TRP A 15 -8.03 19.38 -2.78
CA TRP A 15 -9.39 19.59 -3.29
C TRP A 15 -9.57 19.06 -4.72
N SER A 16 -8.59 19.33 -5.57
CA SER A 16 -8.55 18.81 -6.94
C SER A 16 -8.58 17.28 -6.98
N THR A 17 -7.91 16.62 -6.05
CA THR A 17 -7.87 15.15 -5.95
C THR A 17 -9.19 14.60 -5.44
N THR A 18 -9.78 15.23 -4.41
CA THR A 18 -11.12 14.87 -3.92
C THR A 18 -12.17 14.96 -5.03
N LEU A 19 -12.15 16.03 -5.84
CA LEU A 19 -13.08 16.18 -6.97
C LEU A 19 -12.87 15.12 -8.07
N LYS A 20 -11.64 14.62 -8.27
CA LYS A 20 -11.39 13.51 -9.20
C LYS A 20 -11.98 12.19 -8.68
N LEU A 21 -11.80 11.91 -7.39
CA LEU A 21 -12.26 10.67 -6.76
C LEU A 21 -13.78 10.64 -6.49
N ARG A 22 -14.49 11.76 -6.66
CA ARG A 22 -15.94 11.83 -6.39
C ARG A 22 -16.72 10.79 -7.20
N ASN A 23 -16.36 10.55 -8.45
CA ASN A 23 -17.08 9.61 -9.31
C ASN A 23 -16.94 8.19 -8.77
N ASP A 24 -15.74 7.81 -8.32
CA ASP A 24 -15.48 6.50 -7.70
C ASP A 24 -16.21 6.38 -6.36
N ALA A 25 -16.17 7.43 -5.53
CA ALA A 25 -16.87 7.46 -4.24
C ALA A 25 -18.39 7.30 -4.41
N ARG A 26 -18.96 7.86 -5.47
CA ARG A 26 -20.39 7.78 -5.79
C ARG A 26 -20.87 6.36 -6.08
N LEU A 27 -19.98 5.48 -6.56
CA LEU A 27 -20.30 4.05 -6.74
C LEU A 27 -20.52 3.35 -5.40
N PHE A 28 -19.90 3.85 -4.32
CA PHE A 28 -20.00 3.26 -3.00
C PHE A 28 -21.07 3.90 -2.11
N LEU A 29 -21.43 5.15 -2.34
CA LEU A 29 -22.45 5.85 -1.55
C LEU A 29 -23.85 5.46 -2.01
N LYS A 30 -24.62 4.84 -1.12
CA LYS A 30 -26.06 4.59 -1.24
C LYS A 30 -26.80 5.34 -0.15
N TYR A 31 -28.08 5.63 -0.35
CA TYR A 31 -28.88 6.36 0.60
C TYR A 31 -30.18 5.62 0.88
N GLU A 32 -30.45 5.37 2.16
CA GLU A 32 -31.76 4.93 2.63
C GLU A 32 -32.61 6.17 2.91
N VAL A 33 -33.84 6.19 2.37
CA VAL A 33 -34.74 7.34 2.44
C VAL A 33 -35.66 7.21 3.64
N SER A 34 -35.76 8.25 4.45
CA SER A 34 -36.85 8.48 5.39
C SER A 34 -37.71 9.64 4.92
N ASP A 35 -37.33 10.89 5.17
CA ASP A 35 -38.06 12.08 4.74
C ASP A 35 -37.43 12.72 3.49
N GLY A 36 -36.23 12.28 3.10
CA GLY A 36 -35.58 12.70 1.86
C GLY A 36 -34.97 14.10 1.91
N LYS A 37 -35.04 14.79 3.05
CA LYS A 37 -34.54 16.18 3.18
C LYS A 37 -33.04 16.27 3.08
N LYS A 38 -32.30 15.18 3.29
CA LYS A 38 -30.83 15.18 3.20
C LYS A 38 -30.32 14.59 1.88
N ILE A 39 -31.20 14.06 1.05
CA ILE A 39 -30.86 13.25 -0.13
C ILE A 39 -31.20 14.03 -1.39
N PHE A 40 -30.23 14.19 -2.29
CA PHE A 40 -30.46 14.82 -3.59
C PHE A 40 -31.16 13.86 -4.54
N LEU A 41 -32.28 14.33 -5.10
CA LEU A 41 -33.19 13.55 -5.94
C LEU A 41 -32.46 12.95 -7.15
N TRP A 42 -31.69 13.77 -7.85
CA TRP A 42 -31.04 13.38 -9.10
C TRP A 42 -29.63 12.84 -8.90
N HIS A 43 -28.97 13.25 -7.82
CA HIS A 43 -27.53 13.06 -7.68
C HIS A 43 -27.11 11.96 -6.71
N ASP A 44 -27.95 11.58 -5.76
CA ASP A 44 -27.65 10.54 -4.79
C ASP A 44 -28.24 9.19 -5.20
N HIS A 45 -27.61 8.09 -4.78
CA HIS A 45 -28.05 6.72 -5.09
C HIS A 45 -29.04 6.24 -4.03
N TRP A 46 -30.28 6.70 -4.13
CA TRP A 46 -31.40 6.25 -3.28
C TRP A 46 -32.39 5.35 -4.04
N HIS A 47 -32.35 5.39 -5.37
CA HIS A 47 -33.26 4.67 -6.25
C HIS A 47 -32.67 3.32 -6.72
N PRO A 48 -33.47 2.28 -6.98
CA PRO A 48 -33.00 0.98 -7.50
C PRO A 48 -32.21 1.07 -8.80
N ASP A 49 -32.49 2.08 -9.62
CA ASP A 49 -31.76 2.36 -10.86
C ASP A 49 -30.40 3.04 -10.64
N GLY A 50 -29.99 3.21 -9.39
CA GLY A 50 -28.77 3.90 -9.04
C GLY A 50 -28.98 5.40 -8.98
N VAL A 51 -27.99 6.13 -9.48
CA VAL A 51 -28.02 7.58 -9.57
C VAL A 51 -28.77 8.00 -10.83
N LEU A 52 -29.97 8.58 -10.66
CA LEU A 52 -30.86 8.93 -11.76
C LEU A 52 -30.19 9.83 -12.81
N TYR A 53 -29.44 10.87 -12.39
CA TYR A 53 -28.74 11.75 -13.33
C TYR A 53 -27.67 11.03 -14.18
N LEU A 54 -26.96 10.05 -13.61
CA LEU A 54 -25.95 9.31 -14.36
C LEU A 54 -26.58 8.31 -15.34
N LYS A 55 -27.77 7.80 -15.02
CA LYS A 55 -28.46 6.82 -15.86
C LYS A 55 -29.25 7.49 -16.99
N TYR A 56 -29.99 8.56 -16.70
CA TYR A 56 -30.94 9.18 -17.63
C TYR A 56 -30.47 10.55 -18.17
N GLY A 57 -29.38 11.10 -17.63
CA GLY A 57 -28.85 12.40 -18.08
C GLY A 57 -29.67 13.60 -17.60
N HIS A 58 -29.47 14.76 -18.24
CA HIS A 58 -30.13 16.01 -17.83
C HIS A 58 -31.63 16.05 -18.17
N ARG A 59 -32.02 15.47 -19.31
CA ARG A 59 -33.38 15.56 -19.87
C ARG A 59 -34.46 15.08 -18.89
N ILE A 60 -34.15 14.08 -18.07
CA ILE A 60 -35.08 13.55 -17.07
C ILE A 60 -35.53 14.60 -16.04
N ILE A 61 -34.67 15.58 -15.75
CA ILE A 61 -34.95 16.67 -14.80
C ILE A 61 -35.99 17.61 -15.41
N ASP A 62 -35.83 17.93 -16.69
CA ASP A 62 -36.72 18.80 -17.45
C ASP A 62 -38.09 18.13 -17.65
N ASP A 63 -38.09 16.84 -18.04
CA ASP A 63 -39.32 16.05 -18.20
C ASP A 63 -40.11 15.95 -16.87
N ALA A 64 -39.40 15.85 -15.74
CA ALA A 64 -39.98 15.84 -14.40
C ALA A 64 -40.45 17.23 -13.92
N ALA A 65 -40.15 18.30 -14.66
CA ALA A 65 -40.32 19.68 -14.24
C ALA A 65 -39.70 19.96 -12.85
N SER A 66 -38.48 19.45 -12.65
CA SER A 66 -37.73 19.53 -11.39
C SER A 66 -36.51 20.44 -11.51
N LYS A 67 -35.78 20.61 -10.41
CA LYS A 67 -34.51 21.35 -10.36
C LYS A 67 -33.34 20.39 -10.19
N THR A 68 -32.17 20.77 -10.68
CA THR A 68 -30.94 19.96 -10.57
C THR A 68 -30.53 19.68 -9.12
N ASP A 69 -30.79 20.63 -8.22
CA ASP A 69 -30.51 20.53 -6.79
C ASP A 69 -31.71 20.05 -5.96
N ALA A 70 -32.78 19.58 -6.60
CA ALA A 70 -33.94 19.04 -5.91
C ALA A 70 -33.56 17.90 -4.97
N ARG A 71 -34.29 17.82 -3.86
CA ARG A 71 -34.17 16.79 -2.83
C ARG A 71 -35.32 15.80 -2.92
N VAL A 72 -35.16 14.63 -2.32
CA VAL A 72 -36.16 13.55 -2.39
C VAL A 72 -37.48 13.96 -1.71
N ASP A 73 -37.42 14.82 -0.69
CA ASP A 73 -38.60 15.39 -0.03
C ASP A 73 -39.52 16.20 -0.97
N SER A 74 -39.00 16.74 -2.08
CA SER A 74 -39.80 17.46 -3.07
C SER A 74 -40.83 16.60 -3.81
N VAL A 75 -40.66 15.28 -3.75
CA VAL A 75 -41.53 14.28 -4.39
C VAL A 75 -41.99 13.21 -3.38
N LEU A 76 -41.75 13.43 -2.08
CA LEU A 76 -42.12 12.51 -1.00
C LEU A 76 -42.82 13.28 0.11
N ILE A 77 -44.16 13.28 0.07
CA ILE A 77 -45.02 13.98 1.01
C ILE A 77 -45.81 12.93 1.80
N ASP A 78 -45.81 13.03 3.12
CA ASP A 78 -46.50 12.09 4.02
C ASP A 78 -46.20 10.61 3.72
N LYS A 79 -44.91 10.32 3.46
CA LYS A 79 -44.40 8.97 3.12
C LYS A 79 -45.01 8.39 1.83
N GLN A 80 -45.60 9.23 0.98
CA GLN A 80 -46.13 8.85 -0.32
C GLN A 80 -45.42 9.61 -1.44
N TRP A 81 -45.15 8.90 -2.54
CA TRP A 81 -44.47 9.45 -3.71
C TRP A 81 -45.43 10.31 -4.53
N HIS A 82 -45.15 11.61 -4.60
CA HIS A 82 -45.95 12.59 -5.33
C HIS A 82 -45.19 13.07 -6.55
N TRP A 83 -45.42 12.39 -7.68
CA TRP A 83 -44.82 12.74 -8.97
C TRP A 83 -45.87 13.28 -9.94
N ARG A 84 -45.42 14.18 -10.82
CA ARG A 84 -46.22 14.58 -11.98
C ARG A 84 -46.37 13.39 -12.94
N PRO A 85 -47.46 13.34 -13.74
CA PRO A 85 -47.62 12.34 -14.78
C PRO A 85 -46.38 12.26 -15.66
N ALA A 86 -45.88 11.04 -15.88
CA ALA A 86 -44.69 10.80 -16.67
C ALA A 86 -44.87 11.33 -18.11
N ARG A 87 -43.89 12.11 -18.57
CA ARG A 87 -43.88 12.72 -19.92
C ARG A 87 -42.91 12.03 -20.88
N SER A 88 -42.23 10.98 -20.41
CA SER A 88 -41.27 10.19 -21.17
C SER A 88 -41.24 8.75 -20.67
N GLU A 89 -40.83 7.82 -21.53
CA GLU A 89 -40.67 6.40 -21.16
C GLU A 89 -39.66 6.20 -20.03
N GLU A 90 -38.63 7.04 -19.97
CA GLU A 90 -37.62 7.03 -18.90
C GLU A 90 -38.25 7.37 -17.54
N LEU A 91 -39.12 8.39 -17.47
CA LEU A 91 -39.89 8.72 -16.27
C LEU A 91 -40.79 7.56 -15.86
N VAL A 92 -41.52 6.94 -16.79
CA VAL A 92 -42.34 5.76 -16.51
C VAL A 92 -41.48 4.63 -15.92
N SER A 93 -40.31 4.40 -16.51
CA SER A 93 -39.41 3.32 -16.12
C SER A 93 -38.90 3.46 -14.68
N PHE A 94 -38.51 4.66 -14.24
CA PHE A 94 -38.05 4.81 -12.86
C PHE A 94 -39.23 5.01 -11.88
N GLN A 95 -40.28 5.75 -12.25
CA GLN A 95 -41.46 5.93 -11.38
C GLN A 95 -42.11 4.59 -11.04
N SER A 96 -42.16 3.67 -12.01
CA SER A 96 -42.67 2.31 -11.78
C SER A 96 -41.86 1.52 -10.77
N LYS A 97 -40.66 1.94 -10.34
CA LYS A 97 -39.86 1.23 -9.34
C LYS A 97 -39.92 1.87 -7.96
N LEU A 98 -40.59 3.01 -7.80
CA LEU A 98 -40.69 3.73 -6.52
C LEU A 98 -41.36 2.89 -5.43
N PHE A 99 -42.31 2.02 -5.80
CA PHE A 99 -42.99 1.13 -4.86
C PHE A 99 -42.04 0.11 -4.19
N SER A 100 -40.89 -0.17 -4.80
CA SER A 100 -39.90 -1.11 -4.24
C SER A 100 -39.02 -0.48 -3.16
N ILE A 101 -39.14 0.83 -2.93
CA ILE A 101 -38.32 1.57 -1.98
C ILE A 101 -38.96 1.50 -0.59
N ASN A 102 -38.28 0.82 0.33
CA ASN A 102 -38.69 0.76 1.73
C ASN A 102 -38.22 2.01 2.47
N LEU A 103 -39.15 2.86 2.89
CA LEU A 103 -38.86 4.04 3.69
C LEU A 103 -38.41 3.63 5.09
N ARG A 104 -37.36 4.27 5.61
CA ARG A 104 -36.77 4.04 6.93
C ARG A 104 -37.23 5.11 7.94
N GLU A 105 -36.75 4.95 9.18
CA GLU A 105 -36.95 5.92 10.26
C GLU A 105 -36.14 7.20 10.04
N GLU A 106 -34.89 7.07 9.57
CA GLU A 106 -33.98 8.20 9.30
C GLU A 106 -33.31 8.13 7.92
N ASP A 107 -33.03 9.30 7.33
CA ASP A 107 -32.19 9.42 6.13
C ASP A 107 -30.77 8.98 6.46
N LYS A 108 -30.27 7.94 5.78
CA LYS A 108 -28.96 7.35 6.11
C LYS A 108 -28.09 7.12 4.88
N ALA A 109 -26.88 7.64 4.92
CA ALA A 109 -25.84 7.33 3.94
C ALA A 109 -25.16 6.01 4.29
N LEU A 110 -25.12 5.09 3.34
CA LEU A 110 -24.48 3.78 3.43
C LEU A 110 -23.27 3.72 2.49
N TRP A 111 -22.19 3.14 3.00
CA TRP A 111 -20.99 2.87 2.21
C TRP A 111 -20.93 1.39 1.80
N SER A 112 -21.30 1.10 0.55
CA SER A 112 -21.50 -0.26 0.03
C SER A 112 -20.24 -1.12 -0.06
N ALA A 113 -19.04 -0.53 0.06
CA ALA A 113 -17.81 -1.31 0.13
C ALA A 113 -17.69 -2.11 1.44
N SER A 114 -18.41 -1.70 2.50
CA SER A 114 -18.36 -2.28 3.84
C SER A 114 -19.67 -3.00 4.15
N SER A 115 -19.60 -4.20 4.74
CA SER A 115 -20.77 -4.97 5.17
C SER A 115 -21.61 -4.27 6.23
N PHE A 116 -21.00 -3.37 7.02
CA PHE A 116 -21.68 -2.63 8.08
C PHE A 116 -22.32 -1.32 7.60
N GLY A 117 -22.26 -1.02 6.29
CA GLY A 117 -22.76 0.23 5.72
C GLY A 117 -22.00 1.49 6.17
N ARG A 118 -20.94 1.36 6.98
CA ARG A 118 -20.07 2.45 7.42
C ARG A 118 -18.79 2.49 6.59
N PHE A 119 -18.27 3.70 6.35
CA PHE A 119 -17.00 3.86 5.65
C PHE A 119 -15.88 3.09 6.34
N SER A 120 -15.06 2.38 5.55
CA SER A 120 -13.87 1.69 6.02
C SER A 120 -12.79 1.80 4.95
N CYS A 121 -11.66 2.40 5.28
CA CYS A 121 -10.53 2.53 4.36
C CYS A 121 -10.11 1.16 3.79
N ALA A 122 -10.06 0.12 4.63
CA ALA A 122 -9.66 -1.22 4.23
C ALA A 122 -10.66 -1.85 3.25
N ALA A 123 -11.95 -1.72 3.52
CA ALA A 123 -13.00 -2.29 2.67
C ALA A 123 -13.05 -1.57 1.31
N THR A 124 -13.00 -0.24 1.33
CA THR A 124 -12.93 0.61 0.13
C THR A 124 -11.70 0.27 -0.71
N TRP A 125 -10.52 0.20 -0.09
CA TRP A 125 -9.28 -0.12 -0.79
C TRP A 125 -9.34 -1.50 -1.47
N ASN A 126 -9.90 -2.50 -0.79
CA ASN A 126 -10.06 -3.83 -1.36
C ASN A 126 -11.05 -3.88 -2.54
N LYS A 127 -12.03 -2.99 -2.60
CA LYS A 127 -12.95 -2.87 -3.75
C LYS A 127 -12.36 -2.07 -4.91
N LEU A 128 -11.57 -1.04 -4.61
CA LEU A 128 -10.92 -0.20 -5.62
C LEU A 128 -9.73 -0.89 -6.29
N ARG A 129 -8.95 -1.65 -5.53
CA ARG A 129 -7.72 -2.26 -6.04
C ARG A 129 -8.02 -3.52 -6.87
N THR A 130 -7.21 -3.73 -7.89
CA THR A 130 -7.08 -5.06 -8.50
C THR A 130 -6.22 -5.94 -7.59
N LYS A 131 -6.79 -6.98 -6.99
CA LYS A 131 -6.04 -7.91 -6.13
C LYS A 131 -5.20 -8.85 -6.99
N GLY A 132 -3.89 -8.62 -7.00
CA GLY A 132 -2.92 -9.58 -7.55
C GLY A 132 -2.73 -10.80 -6.66
N ASN A 133 -2.04 -11.80 -7.20
CA ASN A 133 -1.65 -13.01 -6.48
C ASN A 133 -0.67 -12.67 -5.36
N GLU A 134 -0.80 -13.39 -4.25
CA GLU A 134 0.13 -13.28 -3.12
C GLU A 134 1.48 -13.88 -3.50
N VAL A 135 2.55 -13.11 -3.32
CA VAL A 135 3.92 -13.52 -3.65
C VAL A 135 4.58 -14.18 -2.45
N ASN A 136 5.22 -15.33 -2.62
CA ASN A 136 5.83 -16.11 -1.53
C ASN A 136 6.89 -15.37 -0.68
N TRP A 137 7.42 -14.24 -1.16
CA TRP A 137 8.44 -13.43 -0.51
C TRP A 137 7.90 -12.21 0.26
N TRP A 138 6.59 -11.94 0.25
CA TRP A 138 6.05 -10.69 0.82
C TRP A 138 6.41 -10.52 2.30
N ASN A 139 6.45 -11.63 3.05
CA ASN A 139 6.76 -11.68 4.48
C ASN A 139 8.25 -11.48 4.81
N LEU A 140 9.12 -11.49 3.80
CA LEU A 140 10.53 -11.12 3.93
C LEU A 140 10.67 -9.60 4.05
N ILE A 141 9.85 -8.86 3.30
CA ILE A 141 9.86 -7.40 3.27
C ILE A 141 8.95 -6.82 4.36
N TRP A 142 7.72 -7.31 4.41
CA TRP A 142 6.65 -6.76 5.25
C TRP A 142 6.45 -7.65 6.46
N PHE A 143 7.17 -7.34 7.54
CA PHE A 143 7.07 -8.01 8.83
C PHE A 143 7.04 -6.99 9.96
N SER A 144 6.56 -7.38 11.14
CA SER A 144 6.28 -6.44 12.25
C SER A 144 7.48 -5.56 12.67
N LEU A 145 8.69 -6.10 12.51
CA LEU A 145 9.92 -5.42 12.92
C LEU A 145 10.64 -4.74 11.76
N ASN A 146 10.06 -4.72 10.57
CA ASN A 146 10.71 -4.12 9.43
C ASN A 146 11.07 -2.64 9.70
N ILE A 147 12.15 -2.17 9.07
CA ILE A 147 12.51 -0.76 9.05
C ILE A 147 11.95 -0.20 7.74
N PRO A 148 11.01 0.75 7.76
CA PRO A 148 10.28 1.17 6.55
C PRO A 148 11.19 1.55 5.38
N ARG A 149 12.23 2.36 5.62
CA ARG A 149 13.22 2.74 4.60
C ARG A 149 13.96 1.54 3.99
N HIS A 150 14.34 0.55 4.80
CA HIS A 150 15.03 -0.66 4.31
C HIS A 150 14.08 -1.54 3.53
N SER A 151 12.83 -1.67 4.00
CA SER A 151 11.79 -2.48 3.37
C SER A 151 11.40 -1.92 2.02
N PHE A 152 11.30 -0.59 1.91
CA PHE A 152 11.02 0.08 0.64
C PHE A 152 12.11 -0.18 -0.41
N ILE A 153 13.38 0.02 -0.04
CA ILE A 153 14.50 -0.29 -0.94
C ILE A 153 14.56 -1.79 -1.25
N GLY A 154 14.34 -2.64 -0.26
CA GLY A 154 14.30 -4.09 -0.43
C GLY A 154 13.20 -4.55 -1.38
N TRP A 155 12.02 -3.95 -1.30
CA TRP A 155 10.88 -4.24 -2.18
C TRP A 155 11.22 -3.90 -3.62
N LEU A 156 11.81 -2.72 -3.85
CA LEU A 156 12.31 -2.35 -5.17
C LEU A 156 13.42 -3.27 -5.66
N ALA A 157 14.30 -3.74 -4.77
CA ALA A 157 15.37 -4.67 -5.12
C ALA A 157 14.83 -6.04 -5.55
N ILE A 158 13.88 -6.62 -4.81
CA ILE A 158 13.22 -7.89 -5.19
C ILE A 158 12.56 -7.78 -6.56
N LEU A 159 11.83 -6.68 -6.80
CA LEU A 159 11.18 -6.43 -8.08
C LEU A 159 12.15 -6.05 -9.21
N ASN A 160 13.46 -6.00 -8.91
CA ASN A 160 14.50 -5.50 -9.81
C ASN A 160 14.18 -4.11 -10.38
N LYS A 161 13.58 -3.21 -9.58
CA LYS A 161 13.12 -1.88 -9.98
C LYS A 161 14.02 -0.73 -9.51
N LEU A 162 15.13 -1.03 -8.84
CA LEU A 162 16.13 0.00 -8.51
C LEU A 162 16.78 0.53 -9.80
N PRO A 163 17.10 1.83 -9.91
CA PRO A 163 17.68 2.44 -11.10
C PRO A 163 19.19 2.14 -11.21
N THR A 164 19.53 0.88 -11.46
CA THR A 164 20.90 0.46 -11.80
C THR A 164 21.28 0.98 -13.19
N LYS A 165 22.58 1.13 -13.50
CA LYS A 165 23.00 1.62 -14.82
C LYS A 165 22.55 0.70 -15.96
N GLU A 166 22.51 -0.63 -15.75
CA GLU A 166 21.92 -1.57 -16.72
C GLU A 166 20.46 -1.19 -17.06
N ARG A 167 19.67 -0.83 -16.05
CA ARG A 167 18.26 -0.43 -16.26
C ARG A 167 18.13 0.96 -16.87
N MET A 168 18.99 1.90 -16.48
CA MET A 168 19.04 3.23 -17.09
C MET A 168 19.35 3.13 -18.60
N LEU A 169 20.28 2.28 -19.00
CA LEU A 169 20.55 1.99 -20.42
C LEU A 169 19.31 1.43 -21.13
N LYS A 170 18.60 0.47 -20.51
CA LYS A 170 17.34 -0.08 -21.05
C LYS A 170 16.22 0.96 -21.17
N TRP A 171 16.27 2.02 -20.36
CA TRP A 171 15.35 3.16 -20.45
C TRP A 171 15.77 4.20 -21.48
N GLY A 172 16.90 4.02 -22.17
CA GLY A 172 17.40 4.94 -23.18
C GLY A 172 18.22 6.11 -22.63
N PHE A 173 18.62 6.07 -21.35
CA PHE A 173 19.55 7.08 -20.83
C PHE A 173 20.97 6.82 -21.35
N ASN A 174 21.64 7.88 -21.78
CA ASN A 174 23.05 7.84 -22.16
C ASN A 174 23.93 7.88 -20.90
N VAL A 175 24.25 6.71 -20.34
CA VAL A 175 25.10 6.56 -19.15
C VAL A 175 26.16 5.48 -19.38
N ASP A 176 27.33 5.63 -18.76
CA ASP A 176 28.32 4.55 -18.70
C ASP A 176 27.75 3.38 -17.88
N GLY A 177 27.57 2.21 -18.50
CA GLY A 177 27.01 1.00 -17.91
C GLY A 177 27.86 0.35 -16.82
N ASN A 178 29.14 0.72 -16.70
CA ASN A 178 30.06 0.10 -15.76
C ASN A 178 29.68 0.38 -14.30
N CYS A 179 29.85 -0.63 -13.46
CA CYS A 179 29.63 -0.57 -12.02
C CYS A 179 30.44 0.57 -11.40
N VAL A 180 29.74 1.39 -10.60
CA VAL A 180 30.35 2.55 -9.94
C VAL A 180 31.45 2.15 -8.98
N PHE A 181 31.36 0.96 -8.39
CA PHE A 181 32.36 0.47 -7.45
C PHE A 181 33.62 -0.10 -8.12
N CYS A 182 33.45 -0.99 -9.10
CA CYS A 182 34.55 -1.78 -9.64
C CYS A 182 35.05 -1.32 -11.00
N ARG A 183 34.26 -0.53 -11.75
CA ARG A 183 34.54 -0.06 -13.13
C ARG A 183 34.80 -1.16 -14.18
N ASN A 184 34.70 -2.44 -13.81
CA ASN A 184 35.13 -3.58 -14.63
C ASN A 184 34.00 -4.53 -15.04
N ALA A 185 32.76 -4.26 -14.62
CA ALA A 185 31.59 -5.08 -14.94
C ALA A 185 30.34 -4.19 -15.05
N ILE A 186 29.31 -4.65 -15.75
CA ILE A 186 28.03 -3.93 -15.86
C ILE A 186 27.37 -3.81 -14.49
N GLU A 187 26.81 -2.63 -14.17
CA GLU A 187 26.08 -2.41 -12.93
C GLU A 187 24.69 -3.07 -12.96
N THR A 188 24.63 -4.32 -12.50
CA THR A 188 23.37 -5.05 -12.29
C THR A 188 23.00 -5.09 -10.80
N ARG A 189 21.75 -5.46 -10.49
CA ARG A 189 21.29 -5.68 -9.11
C ARG A 189 22.18 -6.71 -8.40
N ASN A 190 22.40 -7.86 -9.04
CA ASN A 190 23.16 -8.95 -8.46
C ASN A 190 24.62 -8.51 -8.23
N HIS A 191 25.19 -7.75 -9.18
CA HIS A 191 26.56 -7.27 -9.05
C HIS A 191 26.75 -6.31 -7.87
N ILE A 192 25.87 -5.32 -7.73
CA ILE A 192 25.92 -4.36 -6.62
C ILE A 192 25.83 -5.07 -5.27
N PHE A 193 24.89 -6.01 -5.12
CA PHE A 193 24.58 -6.57 -3.81
C PHE A 193 25.40 -7.80 -3.45
N PHE A 194 25.68 -8.69 -4.40
CA PHE A 194 26.20 -10.03 -4.07
C PHE A 194 27.29 -10.57 -4.99
N ASP A 195 27.64 -9.95 -6.13
CA ASP A 195 28.76 -10.45 -6.96
C ASP A 195 30.08 -9.69 -6.74
N TYR A 196 30.02 -8.40 -6.42
CA TYR A 196 31.20 -7.58 -6.20
C TYR A 196 31.92 -7.94 -4.88
N SER A 197 33.26 -7.88 -4.86
CA SER A 197 34.08 -8.37 -3.74
C SER A 197 33.78 -7.67 -2.41
N PHE A 198 33.63 -6.35 -2.44
CA PHE A 198 33.27 -5.55 -1.26
C PHE A 198 31.91 -5.94 -0.68
N SER A 199 30.88 -6.05 -1.54
CA SER A 199 29.53 -6.39 -1.11
C SER A 199 29.43 -7.85 -0.65
N LYS A 200 30.12 -8.77 -1.33
CA LYS A 200 30.29 -10.18 -0.89
C LYS A 200 30.88 -10.27 0.52
N LYS A 201 31.93 -9.49 0.82
CA LYS A 201 32.60 -9.54 2.12
C LYS A 201 31.69 -9.00 3.23
N ILE A 202 31.00 -7.88 2.99
CA ILE A 202 29.99 -7.36 3.91
C ILE A 202 28.89 -8.41 4.13
N TRP A 203 28.37 -9.01 3.06
CA TRP A 203 27.31 -10.01 3.16
C TRP A 203 27.70 -11.23 3.98
N ARG A 204 28.91 -11.79 3.74
CA ARG A 204 29.46 -12.88 4.54
C ARG A 204 29.54 -12.53 6.02
N ASN A 205 30.07 -11.36 6.35
CA ASN A 205 30.19 -10.92 7.73
C ASN A 205 28.81 -10.76 8.38
N VAL A 206 27.85 -10.18 7.68
CA VAL A 206 26.47 -10.02 8.19
C VAL A 206 25.79 -11.37 8.42
N MET A 207 25.95 -12.33 7.51
CA MET A 207 25.34 -13.65 7.65
C MET A 207 26.02 -14.52 8.71
N ALA A 208 27.34 -14.36 8.89
CA ALA A 208 28.05 -14.94 10.01
C ALA A 208 27.49 -14.46 11.36
N LEU A 209 27.13 -13.17 11.51
CA LEU A 209 26.46 -12.66 12.71
C LEU A 209 25.11 -13.34 12.97
N CYS A 210 24.44 -13.79 11.92
CA CYS A 210 23.18 -14.54 11.98
C CYS A 210 23.35 -16.05 12.18
N LEU A 211 24.58 -16.53 12.44
CA LEU A 211 24.93 -17.97 12.52
C LEU A 211 24.61 -18.73 11.23
N ILE A 212 24.91 -18.12 10.08
CA ILE A 212 24.77 -18.73 8.75
C ILE A 212 26.16 -18.78 8.10
N SER A 213 26.73 -19.99 8.06
CA SER A 213 28.10 -20.23 7.58
C SER A 213 28.22 -20.23 6.06
N ASP A 214 27.16 -20.64 5.34
CA ASP A 214 27.14 -20.69 3.88
C ASP A 214 26.02 -19.79 3.32
N PRO A 215 26.29 -18.49 3.14
CA PRO A 215 25.29 -17.55 2.63
C PRO A 215 25.08 -17.70 1.13
N GLN A 216 23.81 -17.60 0.70
CA GLN A 216 23.47 -17.53 -0.73
C GLN A 216 23.90 -16.19 -1.34
N PHE A 217 24.56 -16.24 -2.49
CA PHE A 217 24.96 -15.06 -3.28
C PHE A 217 24.11 -14.86 -4.54
N CYS A 218 23.53 -15.95 -5.07
CA CYS A 218 22.54 -15.86 -6.14
C CYS A 218 21.26 -15.22 -5.57
N TRP A 219 20.78 -14.14 -6.20
CA TRP A 219 19.63 -13.39 -5.70
C TRP A 219 18.38 -14.27 -5.64
N GLU A 220 18.13 -15.05 -6.69
CA GLU A 220 16.98 -15.92 -6.83
C GLU A 220 16.98 -17.01 -5.74
N HIS A 221 18.11 -17.69 -5.53
CA HIS A 221 18.25 -18.69 -4.47
C HIS A 221 18.17 -18.08 -3.08
N LEU A 222 18.64 -16.84 -2.89
CA LEU A 222 18.54 -16.13 -1.62
C LEU A 222 17.08 -15.80 -1.27
N VAL A 223 16.29 -15.35 -2.25
CA VAL A 223 14.83 -15.12 -2.10
C VAL A 223 14.11 -16.42 -1.78
N GLU A 224 14.41 -17.50 -2.51
CA GLU A 224 13.82 -18.82 -2.25
C GLU A 224 14.17 -19.33 -0.85
N TRP A 225 15.46 -19.32 -0.48
CA TRP A 225 15.94 -19.72 0.83
C TRP A 225 15.28 -18.89 1.94
N GLY A 226 15.20 -17.57 1.77
CA GLY A 226 14.55 -16.68 2.71
C GLY A 226 13.07 -17.02 2.89
N SER A 227 12.34 -17.16 1.78
CA SER A 227 10.92 -17.50 1.77
C SER A 227 10.64 -18.84 2.45
N MET A 228 11.54 -19.81 2.35
CA MET A 228 11.41 -21.11 3.00
C MET A 228 11.75 -21.07 4.49
N HIS A 229 12.87 -20.44 4.88
CA HIS A 229 13.48 -20.61 6.19
C HIS A 229 13.25 -19.44 7.17
N LEU A 230 12.88 -18.25 6.68
CA LEU A 230 12.69 -17.05 7.52
C LEU A 230 11.22 -16.73 7.80
N LYS A 231 10.40 -17.78 7.86
CA LYS A 231 8.97 -17.70 8.20
C LYS A 231 8.78 -17.40 9.70
N GLY A 232 7.66 -16.78 10.02
CA GLY A 232 7.25 -16.53 11.40
C GLY A 232 7.89 -15.30 12.08
N LYS A 233 7.76 -15.27 13.41
CA LYS A 233 8.05 -14.12 14.28
C LYS A 233 9.20 -14.37 15.28
N GLY A 234 9.93 -15.48 15.15
CA GLY A 234 11.06 -15.82 16.03
C GLY A 234 12.27 -14.90 15.86
N LEU A 235 13.20 -14.91 16.82
CA LEU A 235 14.39 -14.05 16.83
C LEU A 235 15.24 -14.27 15.57
N ARG A 236 15.59 -15.52 15.25
CA ARG A 236 16.39 -15.86 14.04
C ARG A 236 15.78 -15.28 12.77
N ALA A 237 14.48 -15.47 12.56
CA ALA A 237 13.78 -14.98 11.38
C ALA A 237 13.83 -13.45 11.28
N ASN A 238 13.54 -12.74 12.38
CA ASN A 238 13.58 -11.27 12.39
C ASN A 238 15.00 -10.73 12.23
N LEU A 239 15.97 -11.32 12.92
CA LEU A 239 17.38 -10.96 12.84
C LEU A 239 17.88 -11.07 11.39
N CYS A 240 17.69 -12.21 10.74
CA CYS A 240 18.12 -12.42 9.36
C CYS A 240 17.42 -11.46 8.39
N LYS A 241 16.10 -11.25 8.52
CA LYS A 241 15.35 -10.30 7.67
C LYS A 241 15.84 -8.86 7.85
N LEU A 242 16.10 -8.43 9.08
CA LEU A 242 16.62 -7.10 9.37
C LEU A 242 18.03 -6.92 8.82
N ALA A 243 18.91 -7.88 9.09
CA ALA A 243 20.30 -7.91 8.62
C ALA A 243 20.37 -7.86 7.09
N TRP A 244 19.55 -8.65 6.41
CA TRP A 244 19.46 -8.67 4.95
C TRP A 244 19.03 -7.33 4.38
N TRP A 245 17.89 -6.78 4.80
CA TRP A 245 17.42 -5.52 4.22
C TRP A 245 18.24 -4.31 4.63
N ALA A 246 18.88 -4.32 5.80
CA ALA A 246 19.87 -3.32 6.16
C ALA A 246 21.10 -3.39 5.23
N THR A 247 21.58 -4.59 4.91
CA THR A 247 22.70 -4.77 3.97
C THR A 247 22.37 -4.20 2.59
N VAL A 248 21.22 -4.59 2.01
CA VAL A 248 20.75 -4.07 0.72
C VAL A 248 20.61 -2.54 0.77
N TYR A 249 20.02 -2.00 1.84
CA TYR A 249 19.85 -0.56 2.01
C TYR A 249 21.19 0.18 2.05
N TYR A 250 22.14 -0.25 2.88
CA TYR A 250 23.41 0.48 3.04
C TYR A 250 24.32 0.32 1.82
N LEU A 251 24.32 -0.82 1.13
CA LEU A 251 25.03 -0.98 -0.14
C LEU A 251 24.44 -0.07 -1.22
N TRP A 252 23.11 0.03 -1.30
CA TRP A 252 22.44 0.94 -2.22
C TRP A 252 22.73 2.41 -1.89
N SER A 253 22.66 2.78 -0.61
CA SER A 253 23.02 4.12 -0.14
C SER A 253 24.47 4.46 -0.43
N GLN A 254 25.39 3.50 -0.25
CA GLN A 254 26.81 3.67 -0.54
C GLN A 254 27.06 3.89 -2.03
N ARG A 255 26.37 3.14 -2.90
CA ARG A 255 26.42 3.34 -4.36
C ARG A 255 25.99 4.75 -4.73
N ASN A 256 24.89 5.23 -4.17
CA ASN A 256 24.39 6.58 -4.48
C ASN A 256 25.29 7.68 -3.92
N ALA A 257 25.86 7.49 -2.72
CA ALA A 257 26.82 8.44 -2.15
C ALA A 257 28.09 8.54 -3.00
N LEU A 258 28.57 7.43 -3.57
CA LEU A 258 29.71 7.44 -4.47
C LEU A 258 29.41 8.20 -5.77
N LEU A 259 28.21 8.01 -6.33
CA LEU A 259 27.80 8.72 -7.55
C LEU A 259 27.62 10.23 -7.37
N HIS A 260 27.01 10.66 -6.26
CA HIS A 260 26.59 12.06 -6.10
C HIS A 260 27.51 12.89 -5.21
N ALA A 261 28.30 12.24 -4.34
CA ALA A 261 29.14 12.91 -3.36
C ALA A 261 30.60 12.42 -3.37
N GLY A 262 30.95 11.42 -4.20
CA GLY A 262 32.30 10.86 -4.23
C GLY A 262 32.76 10.17 -2.93
N GLN A 263 31.82 9.88 -2.02
CA GLN A 263 32.15 9.37 -0.69
C GLN A 263 32.14 7.83 -0.64
N VAL A 264 33.17 7.25 -0.05
CA VAL A 264 33.28 5.80 0.19
C VAL A 264 33.38 5.51 1.68
N LYS A 265 32.45 4.70 2.20
CA LYS A 265 32.58 4.11 3.54
C LYS A 265 33.36 2.82 3.48
N THR A 266 34.14 2.55 4.53
CA THR A 266 34.82 1.26 4.70
C THR A 266 33.82 0.15 4.98
N GLU A 267 34.24 -1.10 4.79
CA GLU A 267 33.43 -2.28 5.13
C GLU A 267 32.98 -2.24 6.60
N ASP A 268 33.88 -1.89 7.52
CA ASP A 268 33.57 -1.82 8.96
C ASP A 268 32.56 -0.73 9.29
N GLN A 269 32.65 0.43 8.62
CA GLN A 269 31.65 1.50 8.79
C GLN A 269 30.26 1.03 8.36
N ILE A 270 30.14 0.33 7.23
CA ILE A 270 28.87 -0.22 6.77
C ILE A 270 28.36 -1.32 7.72
N LEU A 271 29.24 -2.22 8.15
CA LEU A 271 28.90 -3.29 9.10
C LEU A 271 28.40 -2.71 10.43
N ASN A 272 29.03 -1.66 10.94
CA ASN A 272 28.61 -1.01 12.17
C ASN A 272 27.25 -0.32 12.04
N LEU A 273 26.95 0.29 10.89
CA LEU A 273 25.63 0.85 10.60
C LEU A 273 24.54 -0.24 10.54
N ILE A 274 24.82 -1.36 9.89
CA ILE A 274 23.92 -2.52 9.84
C ILE A 274 23.67 -3.06 11.25
N LYS A 275 24.73 -3.33 12.02
CA LYS A 275 24.63 -3.82 13.41
C LYS A 275 23.81 -2.87 14.28
N LYS A 276 24.05 -1.56 14.17
CA LYS A 276 23.31 -0.54 14.92
C LYS A 276 21.81 -0.60 14.63
N ASP A 277 21.42 -0.57 13.36
CA ASP A 277 19.99 -0.59 12.98
C ASP A 277 19.30 -1.89 13.41
N VAL A 278 19.97 -3.04 13.20
CA VAL A 278 19.46 -4.35 13.62
C VAL A 278 19.26 -4.40 15.14
N LYS A 279 20.27 -3.98 15.92
CA LYS A 279 20.22 -3.98 17.38
C LYS A 279 19.13 -3.05 17.90
N THR A 280 19.10 -1.79 17.44
CA THR A 280 18.08 -0.82 17.84
C THR A 280 16.68 -1.35 17.55
N ARG A 281 16.47 -1.99 16.39
CA ARG A 281 15.14 -2.49 16.03
C ARG A 281 14.74 -3.74 16.81
N LEU A 282 15.65 -4.66 17.08
CA LEU A 282 15.36 -5.85 17.89
C LEU A 282 15.13 -5.49 19.36
N SER A 283 15.87 -4.53 19.90
CA SER A 283 15.66 -4.02 21.27
C SER A 283 14.33 -3.28 21.44
N SER A 284 13.72 -2.80 20.34
CA SER A 284 12.39 -2.17 20.41
C SER A 284 11.24 -3.15 20.63
N LYS A 285 11.48 -4.47 20.51
CA LYS A 285 10.48 -5.51 20.79
C LYS A 285 10.77 -6.21 22.12
N ILE A 286 9.75 -6.24 22.95
CA ILE A 286 9.76 -6.94 24.23
C ILE A 286 9.59 -8.45 23.96
N CYS A 287 10.55 -9.21 24.48
CA CYS A 287 10.53 -10.64 24.72
C CYS A 287 10.49 -11.60 23.51
N PHE A 288 11.64 -12.21 23.20
CA PHE A 288 11.74 -13.46 22.46
C PHE A 288 11.90 -14.64 23.43
N GLU A 289 11.55 -15.84 22.99
CA GLU A 289 11.78 -17.04 23.80
C GLU A 289 13.27 -17.20 24.16
N ASP A 290 13.56 -17.44 25.43
CA ASP A 290 14.89 -17.79 25.89
C ASP A 290 15.24 -19.24 25.54
N SER A 291 15.99 -19.42 24.46
CA SER A 291 16.49 -20.73 23.99
C SER A 291 17.99 -20.67 23.75
N ILE A 292 18.67 -21.82 23.76
CA ILE A 292 20.12 -21.93 23.49
C ILE A 292 20.47 -21.23 22.17
N LEU A 293 19.68 -21.46 21.13
CA LEU A 293 19.87 -20.82 19.83
C LEU A 293 19.75 -19.30 19.92
N ASN A 294 18.74 -18.79 20.63
CA ASN A 294 18.53 -17.34 20.74
C ASN A 294 19.61 -16.67 21.58
N ARG A 295 20.11 -17.32 22.64
CA ARG A 295 21.30 -16.85 23.39
C ARG A 295 22.53 -16.78 22.50
N ALA A 296 22.80 -17.82 21.71
CA ALA A 296 23.91 -17.84 20.77
C ALA A 296 23.81 -16.71 19.72
N LEU A 297 22.62 -16.49 19.16
CA LEU A 297 22.36 -15.39 18.22
C LEU A 297 22.58 -14.02 18.88
N CYS A 298 22.11 -13.82 20.11
CA CYS A 298 22.33 -12.58 20.84
C CYS A 298 23.82 -12.31 21.08
N CYS A 299 24.57 -13.30 21.56
CA CYS A 299 26.01 -13.19 21.78
C CYS A 299 26.75 -12.85 20.47
N ASN A 300 26.46 -13.58 19.40
CA ASN A 300 27.16 -13.44 18.13
C ASN A 300 26.83 -12.13 17.40
N SER A 301 25.59 -11.64 17.53
CA SER A 301 25.15 -10.36 16.93
C SER A 301 25.35 -9.13 17.84
N GLY A 302 25.84 -9.31 19.08
CA GLY A 302 26.01 -8.22 20.04
C GLY A 302 24.70 -7.59 20.55
N ILE A 303 23.62 -8.38 20.55
CA ILE A 303 22.29 -8.00 21.02
C ILE A 303 22.17 -8.34 22.51
N SER A 304 21.52 -7.49 23.29
CA SER A 304 21.33 -7.73 24.73
C SER A 304 20.47 -8.97 24.98
N SER A 305 20.89 -9.85 25.90
CA SER A 305 20.10 -10.99 26.35
C SER A 305 18.83 -10.57 27.12
N ALA A 306 18.71 -9.30 27.54
CA ALA A 306 17.52 -8.76 28.19
C ALA A 306 16.26 -8.80 27.30
N SER A 307 16.41 -9.00 25.99
CA SER A 307 15.27 -9.23 25.09
C SER A 307 14.73 -10.66 25.12
N LEU A 308 15.32 -11.57 25.89
CA LEU A 308 14.87 -12.95 26.03
C LEU A 308 14.03 -13.11 27.30
N CYS A 309 12.93 -13.87 27.26
CA CYS A 309 12.22 -14.29 28.47
C CYS A 309 11.85 -15.76 28.44
N SER A 310 11.65 -16.29 29.65
CA SER A 310 11.11 -17.63 29.87
C SER A 310 9.69 -17.73 29.26
N ARG A 311 9.39 -18.87 28.62
CA ARG A 311 8.01 -19.17 28.23
C ARG A 311 7.13 -19.18 29.48
N SER A 312 6.10 -18.36 29.53
CA SER A 312 4.93 -18.66 30.35
C SER A 312 4.34 -19.96 29.80
N ARG A 313 4.30 -21.01 30.64
CA ARG A 313 3.65 -22.28 30.30
C ARG A 313 2.20 -22.08 29.92
#